data_AF-A0A1B9FTL8-F1
#
_entry.id   AF-A0A1B9FTL8-F1
#
_cell.length_a   1.000
_cell.length_b   1.000
_cell.length_c   1.000
_cell.angle_alpha   90.00
_cell.angle_beta   90.00
_cell.angle_gamma   90.00
#
_symmetry.space_group_name_H-M   'P 1'
#
loop_
_entity.id
_entity.type
_entity.pdbx_description
1 polymer ?
#
loop_
_entity_poly.entity_id
_entity_poly.type
_entity_poly.pdbx_seq_one_letter_code
_entity_poly.pdbx_strand_id
1 'polypeptide(L)'
;MSNSTSTPSSSSTKIDSSLDAISPTKTAKDRRAERLRELQSELEELKVELGAHDPHEIVQTHIKLLHEYNEIKDGTQALIGKYAQLTNRTVREIHQEMGLPLTD
;
A
#
# COMPACT_ATOMS: atom_id res chain seq x y z
N MET A 1 20.47 78.36 -31.04
CA MET A 1 21.50 77.39 -30.63
C MET A 1 21.47 76.27 -31.64
N SER A 2 22.34 76.35 -32.63
CA SER A 2 22.46 75.37 -33.72
C SER A 2 23.56 74.40 -33.35
N ASN A 3 23.31 73.09 -33.39
CA ASN A 3 24.39 72.12 -33.36
C ASN A 3 24.13 71.03 -34.41
N SER A 4 25.08 70.94 -35.32
CA SER A 4 25.21 69.94 -36.39
C SER A 4 25.86 68.66 -35.85
N THR A 5 25.76 67.58 -36.64
CA THR A 5 26.60 66.36 -36.65
C THR A 5 26.46 65.44 -35.41
N SER A 6 26.24 64.12 -35.47
CA SER A 6 26.73 63.12 -36.45
C SER A 6 25.92 61.83 -36.30
N THR A 7 25.57 61.20 -37.42
CA THR A 7 25.36 59.74 -37.53
C THR A 7 26.70 59.00 -37.46
N PRO A 8 26.75 57.77 -36.90
CA PRO A 8 26.84 56.57 -37.73
C PRO A 8 25.88 55.47 -37.21
N SER A 9 25.02 54.90 -38.06
CA SER A 9 25.25 53.68 -38.86
C SER A 9 25.74 52.45 -38.09
N SER A 10 25.05 51.34 -38.36
CA SER A 10 25.43 49.92 -38.22
C SER A 10 25.51 49.31 -36.81
N SER A 11 24.46 48.61 -36.40
CA SER A 11 24.37 47.15 -36.61
C SER A 11 23.08 46.60 -35.99
N SER A 12 22.34 45.91 -36.84
CA SER A 12 21.06 45.29 -36.57
C SER A 12 21.18 44.10 -35.61
N THR A 13 20.04 43.78 -35.00
CA THR A 13 19.69 42.49 -34.35
C THR A 13 20.00 42.41 -32.86
N LYS A 14 19.20 43.12 -32.06
CA LYS A 14 18.86 42.62 -30.71
C LYS A 14 17.89 41.47 -30.90
N ILE A 15 18.44 40.27 -30.85
CA ILE A 15 17.72 39.01 -30.81
C ILE A 15 16.86 39.05 -29.54
N ASP A 16 15.55 38.96 -29.74
CA ASP A 16 14.52 38.76 -28.73
C ASP A 16 14.90 37.58 -27.82
N SER A 17 15.41 37.87 -26.63
CA SER A 17 15.59 36.86 -25.60
C SER A 17 14.26 36.68 -24.87
N SER A 18 13.40 35.91 -25.53
CA SER A 18 12.16 35.35 -25.01
C SER A 18 12.34 34.92 -23.54
N LEU A 19 11.66 35.66 -22.66
CA LEU A 19 11.46 35.36 -21.26
C LEU A 19 10.38 34.28 -21.11
N ASP A 20 10.55 33.10 -21.68
CA ASP A 20 9.60 32.00 -21.49
C ASP A 20 10.30 30.65 -21.64
N ALA A 21 10.85 30.15 -20.52
CA ALA A 21 10.93 28.72 -20.18
C ALA A 21 11.83 28.51 -18.95
N ILE A 22 11.50 29.14 -17.81
CA ILE A 22 11.97 28.60 -16.53
C ILE A 22 10.91 27.59 -16.10
N SER A 23 10.93 26.42 -16.74
CA SER A 23 10.38 25.22 -16.13
C SER A 23 11.26 24.90 -14.92
N PRO A 24 10.76 24.98 -13.67
CA PRO A 24 11.57 24.59 -12.53
C PRO A 24 11.78 23.08 -12.64
N THR A 25 13.01 22.67 -12.95
CA THR A 25 13.47 21.30 -12.82
C THR A 25 13.32 20.91 -11.35
N LYS A 26 12.16 20.31 -11.01
CA LYS A 26 11.85 19.84 -9.65
C LYS A 26 13.05 19.08 -9.09
N THR A 27 13.63 19.65 -8.05
CA THR A 27 14.81 19.08 -7.40
C THR A 27 14.44 17.73 -6.79
N ALA A 28 15.42 16.88 -6.49
CA ALA A 28 15.16 15.61 -5.83
C ALA A 28 14.41 15.78 -4.49
N LYS A 29 14.54 16.95 -3.85
CA LYS A 29 13.83 17.33 -2.64
C LYS A 29 12.35 17.60 -2.90
N ASP A 30 12.02 18.27 -4.00
CA ASP A 30 10.63 18.56 -4.38
C ASP A 30 9.87 17.28 -4.74
N ARG A 31 10.50 16.34 -5.42
CA ARG A 31 9.91 15.02 -5.72
C ARG A 31 9.67 14.18 -4.47
N ARG A 32 10.57 14.26 -3.48
CA ARG A 32 10.37 13.59 -2.18
C ARG A 32 9.23 14.24 -1.40
N ALA A 33 9.12 15.57 -1.44
CA ALA A 33 8.04 16.29 -0.78
C ALA A 33 6.67 15.97 -1.40
N GLU A 34 6.60 15.82 -2.72
CA GLU A 34 5.37 15.45 -3.43
C GLU A 34 4.96 14.01 -3.11
N ARG A 35 5.92 13.07 -3.13
CA ARG A 35 5.69 11.69 -2.71
C ARG A 35 5.25 11.59 -1.23
N LEU A 36 5.80 12.42 -0.35
CA LEU A 36 5.37 12.50 1.05
C LEU A 36 3.91 12.96 1.17
N ARG A 37 3.47 13.93 0.35
CA ARG A 37 2.09 14.39 0.35
C ARG A 37 1.12 13.34 -0.19
N GLU A 38 1.51 12.64 -1.26
CA GLU A 38 0.72 11.54 -1.81
C GLU A 38 0.53 10.43 -0.76
N LEU A 39 1.63 9.98 -0.13
CA LEU A 39 1.57 8.97 0.93
C LEU A 39 0.77 9.44 2.15
N GLN A 40 0.81 10.74 2.47
CA GLN A 40 0.00 11.31 3.55
C GLN A 40 -1.49 11.33 3.20
N SER A 41 -1.86 11.65 1.96
CA SER A 41 -3.24 11.63 1.50
C SER A 41 -3.81 10.20 1.54
N GLU A 42 -3.04 9.24 1.04
CA GLU A 42 -3.41 7.82 1.05
C GLU A 42 -3.56 7.28 2.49
N LEU A 43 -2.70 7.74 3.42
CA LEU A 43 -2.83 7.40 4.84
C LEU A 43 -4.11 7.97 5.47
N GLU A 44 -4.47 9.21 5.15
CA GLU A 44 -5.69 9.82 5.69
C GLU A 44 -6.94 9.19 5.09
N GLU A 45 -6.94 8.82 3.80
CA GLU A 45 -8.01 8.05 3.18
C GLU A 45 -8.18 6.67 3.85
N LEU A 46 -7.08 5.93 4.05
CA LEU A 46 -7.11 4.63 4.75
C LEU A 46 -7.57 4.77 6.20
N LYS A 47 -7.16 5.82 6.90
CA LYS A 47 -7.63 6.08 8.28
C LYS A 47 -9.12 6.38 8.33
N VAL A 48 -9.66 7.12 7.36
CA VAL A 48 -11.09 7.41 7.27
C VAL A 48 -11.88 6.14 6.96
N GLU A 49 -11.39 5.29 6.04
CA GLU A 49 -12.01 4.00 5.70
C GLU A 49 -12.02 3.04 6.90
N LEU A 50 -10.99 3.09 7.74
CA LEU A 50 -10.88 2.26 8.92
C LEU A 50 -11.68 2.79 10.14
N GLY A 51 -12.10 4.05 10.10
CA GLY A 51 -12.93 4.69 11.12
C GLY A 51 -12.22 4.85 12.48
N ALA A 52 -12.95 4.61 13.58
CA ALA A 52 -12.47 4.79 14.95
C ALA A 52 -11.69 3.57 15.52
N HIS A 53 -11.49 2.52 14.71
CA HIS A 53 -10.84 1.29 15.17
C HIS A 53 -9.35 1.36 14.85
N ASP A 54 -8.52 0.99 15.82
CA ASP A 54 -7.08 0.93 15.63
C ASP A 54 -6.76 -0.22 14.64
N PRO A 55 -6.11 0.06 13.48
CA PRO A 55 -5.68 -0.99 12.54
C PRO A 55 -4.87 -2.07 13.22
N HIS A 56 -4.05 -1.69 14.20
CA HIS A 56 -3.24 -2.64 14.92
C HIS A 56 -4.09 -3.59 15.75
N GLU A 57 -5.09 -3.09 16.46
CA GLU A 57 -6.02 -3.92 17.25
C GLU A 57 -6.84 -4.87 16.39
N ILE A 58 -7.32 -4.43 15.21
CA ILE A 58 -8.06 -5.28 14.29
C ILE A 58 -7.18 -6.45 13.83
N VAL A 59 -5.97 -6.15 13.35
CA VAL A 59 -5.03 -7.17 12.87
C VAL A 59 -4.64 -8.12 13.99
N GLN A 60 -4.34 -7.60 15.19
CA GLN A 60 -4.03 -8.43 16.35
C GLN A 60 -5.19 -9.34 16.74
N THR A 61 -6.43 -8.86 16.65
CA THR A 61 -7.63 -9.66 16.91
C THR A 61 -7.76 -10.78 15.89
N HIS A 62 -7.55 -10.49 14.60
CA HIS A 62 -7.61 -11.50 13.55
C HIS A 62 -6.49 -12.54 13.69
N ILE A 63 -5.28 -12.12 14.06
CA ILE A 63 -4.15 -13.01 14.35
C ILE A 63 -4.51 -13.96 15.49
N LYS A 64 -5.11 -13.45 16.58
CA LYS A 64 -5.55 -14.29 17.71
C LYS A 64 -6.59 -15.31 17.30
N LEU A 65 -7.62 -14.88 16.56
CA LEU A 65 -8.68 -15.77 16.08
C LEU A 65 -8.14 -16.87 15.15
N LEU A 66 -7.18 -16.54 14.28
CA LEU A 66 -6.54 -17.54 13.42
C LEU A 66 -5.72 -18.57 14.22
N HIS A 67 -4.98 -18.13 15.23
CA HIS A 67 -4.25 -19.07 16.10
C HIS A 67 -5.20 -19.96 16.88
N GLU A 68 -6.25 -19.39 17.50
CA GLU A 68 -7.25 -20.15 18.26
C GLU A 68 -7.97 -21.16 17.37
N TYR A 69 -8.36 -20.76 16.15
CA TYR A 69 -8.94 -21.65 15.17
C TYR A 69 -8.01 -22.83 14.84
N ASN A 70 -6.74 -22.53 14.53
CA ASN A 70 -5.76 -23.57 14.20
C ASN A 70 -5.51 -24.52 15.36
N GLU A 71 -5.41 -24.01 16.60
CA GLU A 71 -5.23 -24.85 17.79
C GLU A 71 -6.40 -25.80 18.01
N ILE A 72 -7.65 -25.30 17.89
CA ILE A 72 -8.86 -26.11 18.01
C ILE A 72 -8.92 -27.16 16.89
N LYS A 73 -8.62 -26.75 15.66
CA LYS A 73 -8.59 -27.63 14.49
C LYS A 73 -7.58 -28.75 14.67
N ASP A 74 -6.35 -28.42 15.04
CA ASP A 74 -5.26 -29.40 15.25
C ASP A 74 -5.58 -30.36 16.39
N GLY A 75 -6.12 -29.84 17.51
CA GLY A 75 -6.59 -30.67 18.63
C GLY A 75 -7.71 -31.64 18.21
N THR A 76 -8.67 -31.16 17.43
CA THR A 76 -9.76 -31.98 16.88
C THR A 76 -9.23 -33.05 15.94
N GLN A 77 -8.31 -32.70 15.04
CA GLN A 77 -7.72 -33.64 14.10
C GLN A 77 -6.90 -34.73 14.82
N ALA A 78 -6.20 -34.36 15.89
CA ALA A 78 -5.48 -35.30 16.74
C ALA A 78 -6.43 -36.28 17.44
N LEU A 79 -7.56 -35.80 17.96
CA LEU A 79 -8.60 -36.64 18.56
C LEU A 79 -9.23 -37.60 17.54
N ILE A 80 -9.56 -37.11 16.35
CA ILE A 80 -10.06 -37.94 15.24
C ILE A 80 -9.04 -39.02 14.88
N GLY A 81 -7.75 -38.66 14.79
CA GLY A 81 -6.67 -39.62 14.54
C GLY A 81 -6.59 -40.73 15.60
N LYS A 82 -6.72 -40.38 16.88
CA LYS A 82 -6.77 -41.37 17.98
C LYS A 82 -8.02 -42.23 17.93
N TYR A 83 -9.17 -41.64 17.63
CA TYR A 83 -10.43 -42.37 17.50
C TYR A 83 -10.40 -43.37 16.33
N ALA A 84 -9.85 -42.97 15.20
CA ALA A 84 -9.62 -43.83 14.04
C ALA A 84 -8.73 -45.04 14.40
N GLN A 85 -7.63 -44.80 15.15
CA GLN A 85 -6.76 -45.88 15.66
C GLN A 85 -7.50 -46.87 16.57
N LEU A 86 -8.31 -46.38 17.50
CA LEU A 86 -9.07 -47.24 18.43
C LEU A 86 -10.14 -48.07 17.73
N THR A 87 -10.72 -47.54 16.64
CA THR A 87 -11.80 -48.19 15.89
C THR A 87 -11.29 -49.01 14.69
N ASN A 88 -9.97 -49.04 14.44
CA ASN A 88 -9.35 -49.60 13.24
C ASN A 88 -9.97 -49.08 11.93
N ARG A 89 -10.44 -47.82 11.95
CA ARG A 89 -10.99 -47.12 10.79
C ARG A 89 -10.00 -46.09 10.30
N THR A 90 -10.18 -45.64 9.07
CA THR A 90 -9.39 -44.53 8.52
C THR A 90 -9.96 -43.19 8.99
N VAL A 91 -9.11 -42.17 9.10
CA VAL A 91 -9.54 -40.79 9.40
C VAL A 91 -10.62 -40.32 8.42
N ARG A 92 -10.53 -40.71 7.15
CA ARG A 92 -11.52 -40.40 6.12
C ARG A 92 -12.91 -40.97 6.43
N GLU A 93 -12.98 -42.22 6.89
CA GLU A 93 -14.25 -42.85 7.28
C GLU A 93 -14.87 -42.15 8.48
N ILE A 94 -14.05 -41.75 9.46
CA ILE A 94 -14.53 -40.97 10.62
C ILE A 94 -15.04 -39.59 10.19
N HIS A 95 -14.35 -38.88 9.30
CA HIS A 95 -14.85 -37.60 8.77
C HIS A 95 -16.20 -37.78 8.06
N GLN A 96 -16.36 -38.82 7.26
CA GLN A 96 -17.63 -39.14 6.59
C GLN A 96 -18.74 -39.48 7.58
N GLU A 97 -18.45 -40.27 8.60
CA GLU A 97 -19.38 -40.66 9.67
C GLU A 97 -19.84 -39.44 10.49
N MET A 98 -18.94 -38.51 10.78
CA MET A 98 -19.23 -37.30 11.55
C MET A 98 -19.77 -36.14 10.69
N GLY A 99 -19.91 -36.31 9.38
CA GLY A 99 -20.34 -35.26 8.46
C GLY A 99 -19.36 -34.08 8.36
N LEU A 100 -18.08 -34.32 8.65
CA LEU A 100 -17.03 -33.31 8.60
C LEU A 100 -16.44 -33.26 7.18
N PRO A 101 -16.20 -32.06 6.63
CA PRO A 101 -15.51 -31.95 5.35
C PRO A 101 -14.07 -32.49 5.49
N LEU A 102 -13.57 -33.11 4.42
CA LEU A 102 -12.20 -33.64 4.38
C LEU A 102 -11.15 -32.57 4.05
N THR A 103 -11.62 -31.38 3.68
CA THR A 103 -10.85 -30.19 3.33
C THR A 103 -11.49 -29.03 4.05
N ASP A 104 -10.64 -28.19 4.63
CA ASP A 104 -11.03 -26.88 5.15
C ASP A 104 -11.24 -25.88 4.00
#